data_AF-A0A8T4ZQ07-F1
#
_entry.id   AF-A0A8T4ZQ07-F1
#
_cell.length_a   1.000
_cell.length_b   1.000
_cell.length_c   1.000
_cell.angle_alpha   90.00
_cell.angle_beta   90.00
_cell.angle_gamma   90.00
#
_symmetry.space_group_name_H-M   'P 1'
#
loop_
_entity.id
_entity.type
_entity.pdbx_description
1 polymer ?
#
loop_
_entity_poly.entity_id
_entity_poly.type
_entity_poly.pdbx_seq_one_letter_code
_entity_poly.pdbx_strand_id
1 'polypeptide(L)'
;MTRGEPEGKNGPKITELAAVVGVMVSILVAATSLLSNSGNLPSWWFYFSLILLIALTFFIPIMIFIRPVRERIGERRLERRLNGIARRYFPKLKDLVIKSRYFNNSVRTLMDNIRRRYEKEIKSQLVSHVLESHNINETYDTIVVIEKEIEESDKTYCNLCLLMKRFEQVLESYKRNLKIHEVFAHEIMTTTDKPITKDLEADYEAFREKYNDFLKDVTDFCNNINQETGRRDFPEHSFEYLKKL
;
A
#
# COMPACT_ATOMS: atom_id res chain seq x y z
N MET A 1 8.45 0.09 18.44
CA MET A 1 8.68 1.53 18.58
C MET A 1 7.43 2.27 18.12
N THR A 2 6.61 2.71 19.07
CA THR A 2 5.41 3.50 18.85
C THR A 2 5.82 4.95 18.59
N ARG A 3 5.51 5.49 17.41
CA ARG A 3 5.76 6.92 17.14
C ARG A 3 4.60 7.55 16.38
N GLY A 4 3.89 8.39 17.13
CA GLY A 4 3.24 9.63 16.74
C GLY A 4 2.42 9.61 15.47
N GLU A 5 1.11 9.37 15.61
CA GLU A 5 0.14 9.94 14.69
C GLU A 5 0.40 11.46 14.59
N PRO A 6 0.35 12.05 13.38
CA PRO A 6 0.45 13.50 13.26
C PRO A 6 -0.78 14.10 13.93
N GLU A 7 -0.57 14.83 15.03
CA GLU A 7 -1.58 15.66 15.67
C GLU A 7 -2.22 16.55 14.60
N GLY A 8 -3.40 16.13 14.14
CA GLY A 8 -4.29 17.00 13.40
C GLY A 8 -4.51 18.22 14.28
N LYS A 9 -4.11 19.40 13.80
CA LYS A 9 -4.46 20.68 14.41
C LYS A 9 -5.99 20.70 14.59
N ASN A 10 -6.45 20.32 15.76
CA ASN A 10 -7.84 20.37 16.14
C ASN A 10 -8.19 21.84 16.24
N GLY A 11 -8.72 22.39 15.14
CA GLY A 11 -9.38 23.67 15.17
C GLY A 11 -10.44 23.68 16.29
N PRO A 12 -10.78 24.86 16.82
CA PRO A 12 -11.67 24.98 17.98
C PRO A 12 -12.93 24.13 17.78
N LYS A 13 -13.32 23.39 18.83
CA LYS A 13 -14.50 22.52 18.76
C LYS A 13 -15.72 23.40 18.47
N ILE A 14 -16.65 22.91 17.67
CA ILE A 14 -17.85 23.68 17.25
C ILE A 14 -18.61 24.22 18.47
N THR A 15 -18.57 23.48 19.59
CA THR A 15 -19.13 23.87 20.89
C THR A 15 -18.42 25.08 21.52
N GLU A 16 -17.09 25.17 21.42
CA GLU A 16 -16.31 26.31 21.90
C GLU A 16 -16.56 27.56 21.05
N LEU A 17 -16.67 27.38 19.73
CA LEU A 17 -16.96 28.48 18.81
C LEU A 17 -18.39 29.02 19.01
N ALA A 18 -19.37 28.13 19.22
CA ALA A 18 -20.74 28.51 19.55
C ALA A 18 -20.82 29.24 20.91
N ALA A 19 -20.05 28.81 21.90
CA ALA A 19 -19.98 29.49 23.19
C ALA A 19 -19.38 30.91 23.06
N VAL A 20 -18.28 31.07 22.31
CA VAL A 20 -17.65 32.38 22.07
C VAL A 20 -18.58 33.32 21.31
N VAL A 21 -19.27 32.84 20.27
CA VAL A 21 -20.25 33.67 19.55
C VAL A 21 -21.46 34.00 20.44
N GLY A 22 -21.93 33.05 21.26
CA GLY A 22 -23.00 33.30 22.24
C GLY A 22 -22.63 34.43 23.20
N VAL A 23 -21.43 34.41 23.77
CA VAL A 23 -20.91 35.47 24.66
C VAL A 23 -20.81 36.81 23.92
N MET A 24 -20.29 36.82 22.69
CA MET A 24 -20.21 38.03 21.86
C MET A 24 -21.59 38.63 21.59
N VAL A 25 -22.58 37.80 21.24
CA VAL A 25 -23.97 38.22 21.01
C VAL A 25 -24.59 38.78 22.29
N SER A 26 -24.39 38.12 23.44
CA SER A 26 -24.89 38.60 24.73
C SER A 26 -24.28 39.95 25.14
N ILE A 27 -22.97 40.14 24.93
CA ILE A 27 -22.29 41.42 25.17
C ILE A 27 -22.85 42.50 24.24
N LEU A 28 -23.05 42.19 22.95
CA LEU A 28 -23.58 43.14 21.98
C LEU A 28 -24.99 43.59 22.34
N VAL A 29 -25.86 42.65 22.73
CA VAL A 29 -27.23 42.93 23.15
C VAL A 29 -27.23 43.76 24.44
N ALA A 30 -26.43 43.40 25.44
CA ALA A 30 -26.32 44.15 26.70
C ALA A 30 -25.79 45.58 26.49
N ALA A 31 -24.75 45.75 25.67
CA ALA A 31 -24.20 47.05 25.33
C ALA A 31 -25.22 47.92 24.57
N THR A 32 -25.96 47.33 23.63
CA THR A 32 -27.00 48.04 22.86
C THR A 32 -28.17 48.46 23.76
N SER A 33 -28.61 47.62 24.70
CA SER A 33 -29.67 47.93 25.67
C SER A 33 -29.26 49.01 26.68
N LEU A 34 -28.02 48.96 27.18
CA LEU A 34 -27.49 50.00 28.08
C LEU A 34 -27.37 51.35 27.37
N LEU A 35 -26.88 51.34 26.13
CA LEU A 35 -26.73 52.55 25.34
C LEU A 35 -28.07 53.11 24.87
N SER A 36 -29.10 52.29 24.59
CA SER A 36 -30.43 52.78 24.22
C SER A 36 -31.13 53.50 25.38
N ASN A 37 -30.87 53.09 26.61
CA ASN A 37 -31.42 53.73 27.81
C ASN A 37 -30.77 55.09 28.12
N SER A 38 -29.59 55.36 27.55
CA SER A 38 -28.86 56.64 27.74
C SER A 38 -29.36 57.79 26.86
N GLY A 39 -30.30 57.54 25.94
CA GLY A 39 -30.94 58.56 25.09
C GLY A 39 -30.07 59.17 23.98
N ASN A 40 -28.78 58.84 23.92
CA ASN A 40 -27.78 59.50 23.05
C ASN A 40 -27.16 58.60 21.98
N LEU A 41 -27.89 57.57 21.53
CA LEU A 41 -27.37 56.68 20.48
C LEU A 41 -27.63 57.23 19.07
N PRO A 42 -26.59 57.42 18.25
CA PRO A 42 -26.76 57.68 16.83
C PRO A 42 -27.43 56.50 16.13
N SER A 43 -28.36 56.76 15.21
CA SER A 43 -29.08 55.73 14.44
C SER A 43 -28.15 54.76 13.69
N TRP A 44 -26.98 55.22 13.24
CA TRP A 44 -25.98 54.38 12.57
C TRP A 44 -25.43 53.26 13.45
N TRP A 45 -25.41 53.43 14.77
CA TRP A 45 -24.97 52.38 15.72
C TRP A 45 -25.93 51.19 15.76
N PHE A 46 -27.23 51.45 15.66
CA PHE A 46 -28.25 50.40 15.58
C PHE A 46 -28.15 49.60 14.27
N TYR A 47 -27.90 50.28 13.15
CA TYR A 47 -27.69 49.57 11.88
C TYR A 47 -26.41 48.74 11.91
N PHE A 48 -25.32 49.26 12.49
CA PHE A 48 -24.08 48.51 12.64
C PHE A 48 -24.25 47.26 13.52
N SER A 49 -24.89 47.38 14.69
CA SER A 49 -25.10 46.25 15.60
C SER A 49 -26.04 45.20 14.99
N LEU A 50 -27.08 45.62 14.28
CA LEU A 50 -28.00 44.72 13.57
C LEU A 50 -27.28 43.97 12.44
N ILE A 51 -26.49 44.66 11.61
CA ILE A 51 -25.70 44.03 10.54
C ILE A 51 -24.70 43.04 11.12
N LEU A 52 -24.02 43.38 12.21
CA LEU A 52 -23.07 42.49 12.88
C LEU A 52 -23.75 41.25 13.48
N LEU A 53 -24.93 41.42 14.08
CA LEU A 53 -25.70 40.32 14.63
C LEU A 53 -26.21 39.38 13.54
N ILE A 54 -26.70 39.93 12.42
CA ILE A 54 -27.04 39.17 11.23
C ILE A 54 -25.81 38.43 10.68
N ALA A 55 -24.66 39.09 10.58
CA ALA A 55 -23.43 38.44 10.12
C ALA A 55 -23.00 37.28 11.03
N LEU A 56 -23.09 37.44 12.36
CA LEU A 56 -22.76 36.40 13.34
C LEU A 56 -23.73 35.22 13.31
N THR A 57 -25.03 35.47 13.12
CA THR A 57 -26.04 34.41 13.02
C THR A 57 -25.87 33.59 11.74
N PHE A 58 -25.43 34.20 10.64
CA PHE A 58 -25.10 33.47 9.41
C PHE A 58 -23.71 32.81 9.45
N PHE A 59 -22.75 33.33 10.23
CA PHE A 59 -21.40 32.79 10.31
C PHE A 59 -21.35 31.37 10.89
N ILE A 60 -22.15 31.07 11.94
CA ILE A 60 -22.15 29.74 12.57
C ILE A 60 -22.65 28.65 11.59
N PRO A 61 -23.84 28.78 10.95
CA PRO A 61 -24.28 27.82 9.93
C PRO A 61 -23.26 27.67 8.80
N ILE A 62 -22.72 28.79 8.29
CA ILE A 62 -21.73 28.77 7.22
C ILE A 62 -20.51 27.93 7.62
N MET A 63 -19.97 28.09 8.84
CA MET A 63 -18.84 27.30 9.33
C MET A 63 -19.18 25.81 9.48
N ILE A 64 -20.40 25.49 9.95
CA ILE A 64 -20.89 24.11 10.07
C ILE A 64 -21.01 23.45 8.69
N PHE A 65 -21.50 24.17 7.67
CA PHE A 65 -21.64 23.64 6.31
C PHE A 65 -20.32 23.63 5.51
N ILE A 66 -19.41 24.59 5.73
CA ILE A 66 -18.13 24.67 5.00
C ILE A 66 -17.16 23.59 5.48
N ARG A 67 -17.15 23.22 6.76
CA ARG A 67 -16.23 22.21 7.29
C ARG A 67 -16.30 20.85 6.57
N PRO A 68 -17.47 20.19 6.41
CA PRO A 68 -17.56 18.92 5.69
C PRO A 68 -17.24 19.08 4.20
N VAL A 69 -17.54 20.24 3.61
CA VAL A 69 -17.19 20.53 2.21
C VAL A 69 -15.68 20.65 2.05
N ARG A 70 -14.99 21.32 2.97
CA ARG A 70 -13.52 21.45 2.98
C ARG A 70 -12.84 20.10 3.18
N GLU A 71 -13.35 19.27 4.07
CA GLU A 71 -12.86 17.90 4.29
C GLU A 71 -13.01 17.07 3.01
N ARG A 72 -14.20 17.05 2.38
CA ARG A 72 -14.41 16.37 1.08
C ARG A 72 -13.51 16.89 -0.04
N ILE A 73 -13.26 18.20 -0.11
CA ILE A 73 -12.35 18.79 -1.10
C ILE A 73 -10.91 18.33 -0.84
N GLY A 74 -10.50 18.28 0.44
CA GLY A 74 -9.20 17.77 0.86
C GLY A 74 -9.00 16.32 0.46
N GLU A 75 -9.98 15.46 0.74
CA GLU A 75 -9.99 14.04 0.35
C GLU A 75 -9.87 13.87 -1.16
N ARG A 76 -10.70 14.57 -1.95
CA ARG A 76 -10.63 14.52 -3.43
C ARG A 76 -9.28 14.98 -3.97
N ARG A 77 -8.67 16.00 -3.35
CA ARG A 77 -7.35 16.51 -3.76
C ARG A 77 -6.27 15.47 -3.48
N LEU A 78 -6.32 14.84 -2.31
CA LEU A 78 -5.43 13.77 -1.93
C LEU A 78 -5.60 12.56 -2.86
N GLU A 79 -6.82 12.14 -3.12
CA GLU A 79 -7.14 11.04 -4.03
C GLU A 79 -6.59 11.29 -5.44
N ARG A 80 -6.79 12.49 -5.99
CA ARG A 80 -6.20 12.86 -7.30
C ARG A 80 -4.68 12.81 -7.28
N ARG A 81 -4.03 13.26 -6.21
CA ARG A 81 -2.57 13.17 -6.06
C ARG A 81 -2.12 11.71 -6.03
N LEU A 82 -2.76 10.88 -5.21
CA LEU A 82 -2.43 9.45 -5.10
C LEU A 82 -2.67 8.71 -6.42
N ASN A 83 -3.78 8.97 -7.10
CA ASN A 83 -4.07 8.40 -8.42
C ASN A 83 -3.05 8.89 -9.48
N GLY A 84 -2.59 10.14 -9.38
CA GLY A 84 -1.53 10.67 -10.22
C GLY A 84 -0.19 9.96 -10.02
N ILE A 85 0.16 9.64 -8.77
CA ILE A 85 1.32 8.80 -8.44
C ILE A 85 1.10 7.39 -9.02
N ALA A 86 -0.05 6.77 -8.73
CA ALA A 86 -0.35 5.41 -9.15
C ALA A 86 -0.17 5.20 -10.65
N ARG A 87 -0.72 6.10 -11.47
CA ARG A 87 -0.58 6.05 -12.94
C ARG A 87 0.86 6.00 -13.43
N ARG A 88 1.81 6.62 -12.73
CA ARG A 88 3.24 6.56 -13.07
C ARG A 88 3.89 5.23 -12.69
N TYR A 89 3.37 4.56 -11.67
CA TYR A 89 3.90 3.29 -11.16
C TYR A 89 3.26 2.05 -11.79
N PHE A 90 2.06 2.16 -12.37
CA PHE A 90 1.41 1.05 -13.10
C PHE A 90 2.32 0.40 -14.17
N PRO A 91 3.02 1.16 -15.04
CA PRO A 91 3.96 0.56 -15.99
C PRO A 91 5.11 -0.18 -15.31
N LYS A 92 5.64 0.36 -14.20
CA LYS A 92 6.71 -0.30 -13.44
C LYS A 92 6.22 -1.59 -12.79
N LEU A 93 4.99 -1.60 -12.24
CA LEU A 93 4.38 -2.82 -11.70
C LEU A 93 4.20 -3.86 -12.80
N LYS A 94 3.72 -3.45 -13.98
CA LYS A 94 3.59 -4.34 -15.15
C LYS A 94 4.94 -4.97 -15.51
N ASP A 95 6.01 -4.18 -15.56
CA ASP A 95 7.35 -4.70 -15.84
C ASP A 95 7.82 -5.70 -14.79
N LEU A 96 7.54 -5.45 -13.50
CA LEU A 96 7.85 -6.41 -12.41
C LEU A 96 7.07 -7.72 -12.57
N VAL A 97 5.79 -7.65 -12.92
CA VAL A 97 4.94 -8.83 -13.15
C VAL A 97 5.41 -9.62 -14.37
N ILE A 98 5.79 -8.94 -15.46
CA ILE A 98 6.36 -9.62 -16.64
C ILE A 98 7.69 -10.26 -16.29
N LYS A 99 8.58 -9.55 -15.58
CA LYS A 99 9.86 -10.09 -15.10
C LYS A 99 9.65 -11.32 -14.22
N SER A 100 8.61 -11.35 -13.40
CA SER A 100 8.38 -12.47 -12.48
C SER A 100 8.16 -13.80 -13.22
N ARG A 101 7.59 -13.76 -14.43
CA ARG A 101 7.36 -14.95 -15.27
C ARG A 101 8.63 -15.73 -15.59
N TYR A 102 9.78 -15.05 -15.69
CA TYR A 102 11.04 -15.73 -15.94
C TYR A 102 11.37 -16.74 -14.83
N PHE A 103 11.00 -16.44 -13.59
CA PHE A 103 11.28 -17.30 -12.45
C PHE A 103 10.40 -18.55 -12.43
N ASN A 104 9.16 -18.53 -12.95
CA ASN A 104 8.36 -19.76 -13.10
C ASN A 104 9.09 -20.82 -13.93
N ASN A 105 9.66 -20.42 -15.06
CA ASN A 105 10.41 -21.33 -15.92
C ASN A 105 11.72 -21.78 -15.27
N SER A 106 12.42 -20.89 -14.57
CA SER A 106 13.67 -21.23 -13.91
C SER A 106 13.49 -22.19 -12.73
N VAL A 107 12.47 -21.97 -11.89
CA VAL A 107 12.08 -22.87 -10.79
C VAL A 107 11.77 -24.27 -11.35
N ARG A 108 10.92 -24.34 -12.39
CA ARG A 108 10.60 -25.61 -13.06
C ARG A 108 11.83 -26.30 -13.64
N THR A 109 12.72 -25.55 -14.29
CA THR A 109 13.94 -26.08 -14.91
C THR A 109 14.90 -26.63 -13.86
N LEU A 110 15.09 -25.91 -12.75
CA LEU A 110 15.90 -26.37 -11.63
C LEU A 110 15.39 -27.72 -11.11
N MET A 111 14.08 -27.85 -10.91
CA MET A 111 13.51 -29.12 -10.47
C MET A 111 13.66 -30.25 -11.49
N ASP A 112 13.40 -29.96 -12.76
CA ASP A 112 13.57 -30.95 -13.83
C ASP A 112 15.02 -31.44 -13.90
N ASN A 113 15.99 -30.56 -13.67
CA ASN A 113 17.40 -30.90 -13.61
C ASN A 113 17.72 -31.80 -12.40
N ILE A 114 17.22 -31.45 -11.21
CA ILE A 114 17.41 -32.29 -10.01
C ILE A 114 16.78 -33.67 -10.25
N ARG A 115 15.54 -33.71 -10.74
CA ARG A 115 14.84 -34.97 -11.04
C ARG A 115 15.62 -35.83 -12.02
N ARG A 116 15.98 -35.31 -13.20
CA ARG A 116 16.70 -36.10 -14.22
C ARG A 116 18.00 -36.71 -13.70
N ARG A 117 18.70 -36.01 -12.80
CA ARG A 117 19.97 -36.48 -12.23
C ARG A 117 19.76 -37.58 -11.20
N TYR A 118 18.71 -37.50 -10.39
CA TYR A 118 18.48 -38.40 -9.26
C TYR A 118 17.28 -39.36 -9.43
N GLU A 119 16.68 -39.42 -10.63
CA GLU A 119 15.47 -40.20 -10.97
C GLU A 119 15.60 -41.69 -10.63
N LYS A 120 16.81 -42.24 -10.78
CA LYS A 120 17.08 -43.66 -10.49
C LYS A 120 17.23 -43.95 -9.00
N GLU A 121 17.58 -42.94 -8.22
CA GLU A 121 17.88 -43.05 -6.79
C GLU A 121 16.63 -42.75 -5.94
N ILE A 122 15.69 -41.94 -6.43
CA ILE A 122 14.48 -41.54 -5.72
C ILE A 122 13.25 -42.28 -6.28
N LYS A 123 12.98 -43.48 -5.76
CA LYS A 123 11.85 -44.31 -6.23
C LYS A 123 10.44 -43.82 -5.85
N SER A 124 10.25 -42.78 -5.02
CA SER A 124 8.91 -42.54 -4.43
C SER A 124 8.48 -41.11 -4.09
N GLN A 125 8.96 -40.05 -4.75
CA GLN A 125 8.47 -38.69 -4.46
C GLN A 125 7.38 -38.17 -5.40
N LEU A 126 6.34 -38.98 -5.62
CA LEU A 126 5.16 -38.56 -6.37
C LEU A 126 4.42 -37.39 -5.70
N VAL A 127 4.45 -37.31 -4.35
CA VAL A 127 3.71 -36.31 -3.57
C VAL A 127 4.35 -34.93 -3.64
N SER A 128 5.67 -34.83 -3.48
CA SER A 128 6.43 -33.56 -3.61
C SER A 128 6.26 -32.97 -5.01
N HIS A 129 6.31 -33.84 -6.04
CA HIS A 129 6.15 -33.42 -7.44
C HIS A 129 4.73 -32.93 -7.77
N VAL A 130 3.69 -33.59 -7.25
CA VAL A 130 2.30 -33.16 -7.47
C VAL A 130 2.03 -31.83 -6.75
N LEU A 131 2.51 -31.66 -5.52
CA LEU A 131 2.37 -30.41 -4.76
C LEU A 131 3.10 -29.24 -5.43
N GLU A 132 4.31 -29.47 -5.96
CA GLU A 132 5.08 -28.44 -6.64
C GLU A 132 4.47 -28.05 -7.99
N SER A 133 4.08 -29.04 -8.81
CA SER A 133 3.42 -28.79 -10.10
C SER A 133 2.12 -28.00 -9.92
N HIS A 134 1.35 -28.30 -8.87
CA HIS A 134 0.15 -27.55 -8.51
C HIS A 134 0.48 -26.10 -8.14
N ASN A 135 1.47 -25.88 -7.26
CA ASN A 135 1.87 -24.53 -6.83
C ASN A 135 2.44 -23.69 -7.99
N ILE A 136 3.21 -24.28 -8.90
CA ILE A 136 3.76 -23.56 -10.06
C ILE A 136 2.64 -23.12 -11.01
N ASN A 137 1.65 -23.98 -11.26
CA ASN A 137 0.50 -23.64 -12.10
C ASN A 137 -0.36 -22.54 -11.46
N GLU A 138 -0.64 -22.65 -10.16
CA GLU A 138 -1.38 -21.61 -9.42
C GLU A 138 -0.65 -20.25 -9.46
N THR A 139 0.68 -20.27 -9.35
CA THR A 139 1.52 -19.06 -9.46
C THR A 139 1.42 -18.45 -10.86
N TYR A 140 1.48 -19.28 -11.90
CA TYR A 140 1.32 -18.82 -13.29
C TYR A 140 -0.06 -18.23 -13.55
N ASP A 141 -1.13 -18.91 -13.13
CA ASP A 141 -2.50 -18.44 -13.30
C ASP A 141 -2.72 -17.10 -12.58
N THR A 142 -2.17 -16.95 -11.38
CA THR A 142 -2.22 -15.70 -10.62
C THR A 142 -1.52 -14.56 -11.37
N ILE A 143 -0.35 -14.81 -11.96
CA ILE A 143 0.35 -13.80 -12.77
C ILE A 143 -0.48 -13.38 -13.98
N VAL A 144 -1.08 -14.33 -14.70
CA VAL A 144 -1.94 -14.03 -15.86
C VAL A 144 -3.16 -13.18 -15.45
N VAL A 145 -3.76 -13.48 -14.29
CA VAL A 145 -4.85 -12.65 -13.74
C VAL A 145 -4.37 -11.24 -13.41
N ILE A 146 -3.21 -11.09 -12.75
CA ILE A 146 -2.65 -9.78 -12.42
C ILE A 146 -2.34 -8.98 -13.70
N GLU A 147 -1.74 -9.60 -14.72
CA GLU A 147 -1.46 -8.96 -16.01
C GLU A 147 -2.75 -8.41 -16.64
N LYS A 148 -3.80 -9.24 -16.67
CA LYS A 148 -5.10 -8.82 -17.20
C LYS A 148 -5.70 -7.67 -16.40
N GLU A 149 -5.69 -7.76 -15.07
CA GLU A 149 -6.22 -6.70 -14.20
C GLU A 149 -5.41 -5.40 -14.28
N ILE A 150 -4.10 -5.47 -14.58
CA ILE A 150 -3.27 -4.29 -14.86
C ILE A 150 -3.74 -3.57 -16.12
N GLU A 151 -4.03 -4.32 -17.19
CA GLU A 151 -4.50 -3.75 -18.47
C GLU A 151 -5.91 -3.17 -18.36
N GLU A 152 -6.80 -3.84 -17.64
CA GLU A 152 -8.19 -3.44 -17.45
C GLU A 152 -8.37 -2.37 -16.34
N SER A 153 -7.31 -2.04 -15.60
CA SER A 153 -7.38 -1.12 -14.47
C SER A 153 -7.64 0.33 -14.88
N ASP A 154 -8.47 1.02 -14.09
CA ASP A 154 -8.60 2.50 -14.11
C ASP A 154 -7.35 3.25 -13.61
N LYS A 155 -6.29 2.50 -13.24
CA LYS A 155 -5.00 3.01 -12.77
C LYS A 155 -5.13 3.90 -11.52
N THR A 156 -6.05 3.56 -10.63
CA THR A 156 -6.23 4.24 -9.35
C THR A 156 -5.23 3.74 -8.31
N TYR A 157 -5.01 4.53 -7.25
CA TYR A 157 -4.15 4.11 -6.14
C TYR A 157 -4.69 2.87 -5.43
N CYS A 158 -6.02 2.78 -5.26
CA CYS A 158 -6.66 1.60 -4.70
C CYS A 158 -6.34 0.33 -5.52
N ASN A 159 -6.47 0.42 -6.85
CA ASN A 159 -6.15 -0.70 -7.74
C ASN A 159 -4.67 -1.07 -7.66
N LEU A 160 -3.77 -0.09 -7.57
CA LEU A 160 -2.34 -0.36 -7.42
C LEU A 160 -2.04 -1.14 -6.13
N CYS A 161 -2.63 -0.74 -4.99
CA CYS A 161 -2.48 -1.44 -3.72
C CYS A 161 -3.01 -2.88 -3.80
N LEU A 162 -4.19 -3.07 -4.40
CA LEU A 162 -4.80 -4.39 -4.57
C LEU A 162 -3.94 -5.31 -5.44
N LEU A 163 -3.45 -4.81 -6.57
CA LEU A 163 -2.59 -5.56 -7.47
C LEU A 163 -1.25 -5.90 -6.82
N MET A 164 -0.66 -4.98 -6.08
CA MET A 164 0.59 -5.25 -5.37
C MET A 164 0.40 -6.32 -4.28
N LYS A 165 -0.72 -6.29 -3.55
CA LYS A 165 -1.04 -7.32 -2.55
C LYS A 165 -1.19 -8.71 -3.19
N ARG A 166 -1.75 -8.80 -4.39
CA ARG A 166 -1.80 -10.07 -5.14
C ARG A 166 -0.42 -10.47 -5.65
N PHE A 167 0.37 -9.51 -6.09
CA PHE A 167 1.74 -9.77 -6.52
C PHE A 167 2.63 -10.27 -5.38
N GLU A 168 2.45 -9.77 -4.15
CA GLU A 168 3.09 -10.32 -2.96
C GLU A 168 2.78 -11.81 -2.76
N GLN A 169 1.56 -12.26 -3.07
CA GLN A 169 1.20 -13.68 -3.00
C GLN A 169 2.00 -14.51 -4.01
N VAL A 170 2.25 -13.97 -5.21
CA VAL A 170 3.13 -14.60 -6.21
C VAL A 170 4.56 -14.76 -5.66
N LEU A 171 5.09 -13.72 -5.01
CA LEU A 171 6.42 -13.75 -4.40
C LEU A 171 6.51 -14.75 -3.24
N GLU A 172 5.45 -14.85 -2.43
CA GLU A 172 5.35 -15.87 -1.37
C GLU A 172 5.28 -17.29 -1.96
N SER A 173 4.58 -17.50 -3.08
CA SER A 173 4.57 -18.78 -3.77
C SER A 173 5.95 -19.17 -4.31
N TYR A 174 6.72 -18.21 -4.85
CA TYR A 174 8.13 -18.47 -5.21
C TYR A 174 8.96 -18.91 -4.02
N LYS A 175 8.84 -18.21 -2.89
CA LYS A 175 9.54 -18.57 -1.66
C LYS A 175 9.20 -19.99 -1.20
N ARG A 176 7.92 -20.39 -1.27
CA ARG A 176 7.49 -21.76 -0.93
C ARG A 176 8.08 -22.80 -1.87
N ASN A 177 8.04 -22.56 -3.18
CA ASN A 177 8.62 -23.48 -4.17
C ASN A 177 10.13 -23.65 -3.96
N LEU A 178 10.83 -22.56 -3.65
CA LEU A 178 12.26 -22.62 -3.36
C LEU A 178 12.58 -23.42 -2.10
N LYS A 179 11.76 -23.30 -1.06
CA LYS A 179 11.88 -24.12 0.14
C LYS A 179 11.66 -25.62 -0.17
N ILE A 180 10.73 -25.94 -1.08
CA ILE A 180 10.52 -27.32 -1.54
C ILE A 180 11.79 -27.85 -2.22
N HIS A 181 12.43 -27.06 -3.09
CA HIS A 181 13.69 -27.46 -3.72
C HIS A 181 14.83 -27.68 -2.72
N GLU A 182 14.97 -26.82 -1.71
CA GLU A 182 15.97 -26.98 -0.66
C GLU A 182 15.77 -28.28 0.13
N VAL A 183 14.53 -28.56 0.54
CA VAL A 183 14.17 -29.82 1.23
C VAL A 183 14.48 -31.02 0.35
N PHE A 184 14.11 -30.96 -0.93
CA PHE A 184 14.34 -32.04 -1.87
C PHE A 184 15.85 -32.30 -2.09
N ALA A 185 16.64 -31.24 -2.24
CA ALA A 185 18.09 -31.35 -2.38
C ALA A 185 18.74 -31.97 -1.13
N HIS A 186 18.29 -31.60 0.07
CA HIS A 186 18.78 -32.17 1.32
C HIS A 186 18.40 -33.65 1.49
N GLU A 187 17.18 -34.03 1.09
CA GLU A 187 16.74 -35.42 1.10
C GLU A 187 17.55 -36.29 0.14
N ILE A 188 17.91 -35.75 -1.03
CA ILE A 188 18.80 -36.42 -1.98
C ILE A 188 20.16 -36.68 -1.35
N MET A 189 20.77 -35.66 -0.73
CA MET A 189 22.07 -35.82 -0.06
C MET A 189 22.02 -36.91 1.01
N THR A 190 20.96 -36.91 1.82
CA THR A 190 20.75 -37.89 2.90
C THR A 190 20.52 -39.30 2.37
N THR A 191 19.74 -39.43 1.29
CA THR A 191 19.37 -40.74 0.72
C THR A 191 20.48 -41.38 -0.09
N THR A 192 21.27 -40.56 -0.80
CA THR A 192 22.31 -41.05 -1.71
C THR A 192 23.71 -41.09 -1.09
N ASP A 193 23.89 -40.47 0.08
CA ASP A 193 25.20 -40.23 0.73
C ASP A 193 26.22 -39.54 -0.21
N LYS A 194 25.70 -38.79 -1.19
CA LYS A 194 26.49 -38.05 -2.18
C LYS A 194 26.22 -36.56 -2.03
N PRO A 195 27.26 -35.70 -2.12
CA PRO A 195 27.05 -34.27 -2.18
C PRO A 195 26.30 -33.89 -3.47
N ILE A 196 25.61 -32.74 -3.41
CA ILE A 196 25.05 -32.09 -4.60
C ILE A 196 26.18 -31.87 -5.63
N THR A 197 25.92 -32.19 -6.89
CA THR A 197 26.91 -31.96 -7.95
C THR A 197 27.20 -30.46 -8.09
N LYS A 198 28.47 -30.08 -8.30
CA LYS A 198 28.89 -28.67 -8.47
C LYS A 198 28.09 -27.91 -9.53
N ASP A 199 27.64 -28.58 -10.59
CA ASP A 199 26.81 -27.95 -11.62
C ASP A 199 25.44 -27.51 -11.08
N LEU A 200 24.83 -28.32 -10.21
CA LEU A 200 23.52 -28.04 -9.63
C LEU A 200 23.62 -26.91 -8.57
N GLU A 201 24.72 -26.89 -7.82
CA GLU A 201 25.06 -25.76 -6.94
C GLU A 201 25.21 -24.48 -7.75
N ALA A 202 25.93 -24.52 -8.89
CA ALA A 202 26.08 -23.38 -9.78
C ALA A 202 24.75 -22.91 -10.39
N ASP A 203 23.88 -23.83 -10.82
CA ASP A 203 22.54 -23.52 -11.31
C ASP A 203 21.68 -22.82 -10.24
N TYR A 204 21.73 -23.31 -9.00
CA TYR A 204 21.03 -22.69 -7.87
C TYR A 204 21.58 -21.31 -7.54
N GLU A 205 22.89 -21.16 -7.44
CA GLU A 205 23.53 -19.87 -7.14
C GLU A 205 23.21 -18.81 -8.22
N ALA A 206 23.23 -19.20 -9.50
CA ALA A 206 22.88 -18.32 -10.60
C ALA A 206 21.40 -17.92 -10.59
N PHE A 207 20.50 -18.84 -10.22
CA PHE A 207 19.10 -18.52 -9.98
C PHE A 207 18.94 -17.55 -8.80
N ARG A 208 19.62 -17.84 -7.69
CA ARG A 208 19.55 -17.08 -6.44
C ARG A 208 19.94 -15.62 -6.65
N GLU A 209 21.03 -15.38 -7.35
CA GLU A 209 21.52 -14.03 -7.66
C GLU A 209 20.47 -13.24 -8.44
N LYS A 210 19.94 -13.79 -9.53
CA LYS A 210 18.90 -13.15 -10.34
C LYS A 210 17.61 -12.89 -9.57
N TYR A 211 17.21 -13.83 -8.71
CA TYR A 211 16.01 -13.67 -7.88
C TYR A 211 16.21 -12.59 -6.81
N ASN A 212 17.38 -12.54 -6.17
CA ASN A 212 17.70 -11.50 -5.19
C ASN A 212 17.78 -10.10 -5.84
N ASP A 213 18.34 -9.99 -7.04
CA ASP A 213 18.33 -8.73 -7.81
C ASP A 213 16.90 -8.29 -8.15
N PHE A 214 16.05 -9.25 -8.54
CA PHE A 214 14.63 -8.96 -8.77
C PHE A 214 13.89 -8.55 -7.50
N LEU A 215 14.14 -9.19 -6.35
CA LEU A 215 13.55 -8.76 -5.08
C LEU A 215 13.98 -7.34 -4.71
N LYS A 216 15.22 -6.96 -5.02
CA LYS A 216 15.69 -5.59 -4.86
C LYS A 216 14.90 -4.61 -5.73
N ASP A 217 14.68 -4.93 -7.01
CA ASP A 217 13.82 -4.13 -7.90
C ASP A 217 12.40 -3.92 -7.30
N VAL A 218 11.82 -4.98 -6.71
CA VAL A 218 10.50 -4.91 -6.05
C VAL A 218 10.54 -4.05 -4.79
N THR A 219 11.57 -4.22 -3.95
CA THR A 219 11.75 -3.40 -2.74
C THR A 219 11.92 -1.93 -3.10
N ASP A 220 12.73 -1.62 -4.10
CA ASP A 220 12.94 -0.26 -4.58
C ASP A 220 11.64 0.34 -5.14
N PHE A 221 10.83 -0.45 -5.84
CA PHE A 221 9.49 -0.04 -6.26
C PHE A 221 8.60 0.34 -5.08
N CYS A 222 8.49 -0.51 -4.05
CA CYS A 222 7.69 -0.24 -2.85
C CYS A 222 8.17 1.02 -2.11
N ASN A 223 9.50 1.13 -1.89
CA ASN A 223 10.11 2.26 -1.20
C ASN A 223 9.83 3.59 -1.91
N ASN A 224 9.96 3.62 -3.24
CA ASN A 224 9.74 4.83 -4.03
C ASN A 224 8.27 5.30 -3.94
N ILE A 225 7.30 4.38 -3.98
CA ILE A 225 5.88 4.74 -3.83
C ILE A 225 5.60 5.25 -2.42
N ASN A 226 6.10 4.57 -1.38
CA ASN A 226 5.92 4.99 -0.01
C ASN A 226 6.50 6.39 0.25
N GLN A 227 7.68 6.68 -0.31
CA GLN A 227 8.30 8.01 -0.24
C GLN A 227 7.46 9.08 -0.95
N GLU A 228 6.98 8.82 -2.17
CA GLU A 228 6.18 9.80 -2.93
C GLU A 228 4.79 10.07 -2.32
N THR A 229 4.18 9.04 -1.75
CA THR A 229 2.87 9.12 -1.09
C THR A 229 2.98 9.68 0.33
N GLY A 230 4.14 9.55 0.97
CA GLY A 230 4.34 9.82 2.40
C GLY A 230 3.61 8.80 3.30
N ARG A 231 3.33 7.61 2.76
CA ARG A 231 2.58 6.53 3.43
C ARG A 231 3.41 5.25 3.44
N ARG A 232 3.05 4.31 4.31
CA ARG A 232 3.65 2.97 4.38
C ARG A 232 2.60 1.92 4.03
N ASP A 233 2.03 2.07 2.84
CA ASP A 233 0.97 1.19 2.35
C ASP A 233 1.55 -0.05 1.66
N PHE A 234 2.79 0.03 1.18
CA PHE A 234 3.52 -1.05 0.52
C PHE A 234 4.62 -1.60 1.43
N PRO A 235 4.93 -2.91 1.40
CA PRO A 235 5.88 -3.47 2.33
C PRO A 235 7.34 -3.29 1.83
N GLU A 236 8.15 -2.68 2.69
CA GLU A 236 9.53 -2.27 2.38
C GLU A 236 10.57 -3.37 2.72
N HIS A 237 10.22 -4.30 3.61
CA HIS A 237 11.16 -5.27 4.22
C HIS A 237 10.63 -6.71 4.28
N SER A 238 9.50 -7.00 3.64
CA SER A 238 8.87 -8.33 3.71
C SER A 238 9.55 -9.37 2.82
N PHE A 239 10.36 -8.95 1.85
CA PHE A 239 11.00 -9.85 0.91
C PHE A 239 12.33 -10.35 1.49
N GLU A 240 12.34 -11.58 1.97
CA GLU A 240 13.55 -12.25 2.46
C GLU A 240 14.42 -12.70 1.28
N TYR A 241 15.67 -12.23 1.24
CA TYR A 241 16.68 -12.69 0.30
C TYR A 241 17.03 -14.16 0.54
N LEU A 242 17.24 -14.89 -0.54
CA LEU A 242 17.70 -16.26 -0.48
C LEU A 242 19.15 -16.33 0.00
N LYS A 243 19.44 -17.28 0.88
CA LYS A 243 20.78 -17.55 1.42
C LYS A 243 21.56 -18.50 0.53
N LYS A 244 22.87 -18.60 0.76
CA LYS A 244 23.73 -19.60 0.14
C LYS A 244 23.45 -20.99 0.67
N LEU A 245 23.45 -21.99 -0.23
CA LEU A 245 23.40 -23.41 0.11
C LEU A 245 24.65 -23.82 0.90
#